data_AF-A0A0E2E5T9-F1
#
_entry.id   AF-A0A0E2E5T9-F1
#
_cell.length_a   1.000
_cell.length_b   1.000
_cell.length_c   1.000
_cell.angle_alpha   90.00
_cell.angle_beta   90.00
_cell.angle_gamma   90.00
#
_symmetry.space_group_name_H-M   'P 1'
#
loop_
_entity.id
_entity.type
_entity.pdbx_description
1 polymer ?
#
loop_
_entity_poly.entity_id
_entity_poly.type
_entity_poly.pdbx_seq_one_letter_code
_entity_poly.pdbx_strand_id
1 'polypeptide(L)'
;MKQLFKITLRNDYAFKRVFGVEENKDVLQDLLECVLDIPRGLDKGAHQKALETAKAFKQFGFDINKIAEGTGLPVEEIEAL
;
A
#
# COMPACT_ATOMS: atom_id res chain seq x y z
N MET A 1 -25.08 -12.60 -25.85
CA MET A 1 -24.68 -13.83 -25.14
C MET A 1 -24.22 -13.45 -23.74
N LYS A 2 -24.84 -13.97 -22.67
CA LYS A 2 -24.29 -13.80 -21.32
C LYS A 2 -23.11 -14.77 -21.21
N GLN A 3 -21.90 -14.25 -21.09
CA GLN A 3 -20.72 -15.03 -20.74
C GLN A 3 -20.99 -15.70 -19.38
N LEU A 4 -21.08 -17.03 -19.36
CA LEU A 4 -21.27 -17.79 -18.14
C LEU A 4 -19.90 -17.97 -17.48
N PHE A 5 -19.53 -17.03 -16.61
CA PHE A 5 -18.31 -17.15 -15.83
C PHE A 5 -18.47 -18.26 -14.78
N LYS A 6 -17.86 -19.41 -15.04
CA LYS A 6 -17.84 -20.55 -14.11
C LYS A 6 -16.55 -20.54 -13.31
N ILE A 7 -16.63 -20.10 -12.06
CA ILE A 7 -15.56 -20.31 -11.09
C ILE A 7 -15.50 -21.80 -10.74
N THR A 8 -14.29 -22.37 -10.71
CA THR A 8 -14.08 -23.77 -10.35
C THR A 8 -13.15 -23.87 -9.13
N LEU A 9 -13.26 -24.96 -8.38
CA LEU A 9 -12.35 -25.25 -7.26
C LEU A 9 -10.89 -25.29 -7.70
N ARG A 10 -10.61 -25.80 -8.92
CA ARG A 10 -9.25 -25.83 -9.47
C ARG A 10 -8.71 -24.42 -9.72
N ASN A 11 -9.54 -23.52 -10.23
CA ASN A 11 -9.14 -22.13 -10.47
C ASN A 11 -8.94 -21.38 -9.15
N ASP A 12 -9.84 -21.54 -8.17
CA ASP A 12 -9.70 -20.94 -6.83
C ASP A 12 -8.43 -21.44 -6.13
N TYR A 13 -8.17 -22.74 -6.17
CA TYR A 13 -6.97 -23.32 -5.58
C TYR A 13 -5.68 -22.84 -6.26
N ALA A 14 -5.66 -22.80 -7.60
CA ALA A 14 -4.50 -22.28 -8.34
C ALA A 14 -4.24 -20.81 -8.02
N PHE A 15 -5.29 -19.99 -7.94
CA PHE A 15 -5.18 -18.57 -7.58
C PHE A 15 -4.60 -18.40 -6.18
N LYS A 16 -5.15 -19.10 -5.17
CA LYS A 16 -4.63 -19.04 -3.79
C LYS A 16 -3.21 -19.56 -3.66
N ARG A 17 -2.84 -20.60 -4.41
CA ARG A 17 -1.48 -21.13 -4.40
C ARG A 17 -0.47 -20.14 -4.97
N VAL A 18 -0.86 -19.34 -5.96
CA VAL A 18 0.02 -18.36 -6.61
C VAL A 18 0.01 -17.03 -5.87
N PHE A 19 -1.15 -16.51 -5.49
CA PHE A 19 -1.27 -15.14 -4.95
C PHE A 19 -1.66 -15.08 -3.47
N GLY A 20 -1.96 -16.21 -2.82
CA GLY A 20 -2.39 -16.27 -1.42
C GLY A 20 -1.23 -16.44 -0.43
N VAL A 21 -0.01 -16.06 -0.81
CA VAL A 21 1.19 -16.09 0.05
C VAL A 21 1.74 -14.66 0.18
N GLU A 22 2.26 -14.30 1.35
CA GLU A 22 2.70 -12.93 1.66
C GLU A 22 3.81 -12.46 0.71
N GLU A 23 4.69 -13.37 0.30
CA GLU A 23 5.80 -13.09 -0.61
C GLU A 23 5.33 -12.61 -2.00
N ASN A 24 4.10 -12.96 -2.39
CA ASN A 24 3.53 -12.63 -3.69
C ASN A 24 2.51 -11.48 -3.64
N LYS A 25 2.47 -10.74 -2.52
CA LYS A 25 1.56 -9.59 -2.34
C LYS A 25 1.76 -8.53 -3.42
N ASP A 26 3.00 -8.15 -3.70
CA ASP A 26 3.32 -7.11 -4.70
C ASP A 26 2.88 -7.54 -6.11
N VAL A 27 3.06 -8.82 -6.44
CA VAL A 27 2.65 -9.38 -7.73
C VAL A 27 1.13 -9.42 -7.87
N LEU A 28 0.41 -9.75 -6.79
CA LEU A 28 -1.05 -9.70 -6.77
C LEU A 28 -1.55 -8.26 -6.94
N GLN A 29 -0.90 -7.31 -6.27
CA GLN A 29 -1.22 -5.89 -6.40
C GLN A 29 -1.02 -5.41 -7.83
N ASP A 30 0.15 -5.66 -8.44
CA ASP A 30 0.43 -5.29 -9.84
C ASP A 30 -0.61 -5.88 -10.82
N LEU A 31 -0.99 -7.15 -10.62
CA LEU A 31 -2.01 -7.80 -11.44
C LEU A 31 -3.37 -7.10 -11.31
N LEU A 32 -3.81 -6.82 -10.08
CA LEU A 32 -5.11 -6.19 -9.83
C LEU A 32 -5.13 -4.74 -10.35
N GLU A 33 -4.04 -3.99 -10.17
CA GLU A 33 -3.91 -2.63 -10.70
C GLU A 33 -4.02 -2.62 -12.23
N CYS A 34 -3.37 -3.58 -12.90
CA CYS A 34 -3.42 -3.73 -14.35
C CYS A 34 -4.81 -4.15 -14.87
N VAL A 35 -5.46 -5.11 -14.21
CA VAL A 35 -6.75 -5.68 -14.69
C VAL A 35 -7.94 -4.79 -14.34
N LEU A 36 -7.87 -4.05 -13.23
CA LEU A 36 -8.96 -3.22 -12.73
C LEU A 36 -8.81 -1.73 -13.09
N ASP A 37 -7.78 -1.36 -13.87
CA ASP A 37 -7.42 0.03 -14.18
C ASP A 37 -7.31 0.90 -12.90
N ILE A 38 -6.83 0.33 -11.80
CA ILE A 38 -6.67 1.06 -10.54
C ILE A 38 -5.38 1.89 -10.62
N PRO A 39 -5.44 3.21 -10.40
CA PRO A 39 -4.24 4.02 -10.32
C PRO A 39 -3.37 3.55 -9.14
N ARG A 40 -2.06 3.39 -9.37
CA ARG A 40 -1.01 2.93 -8.43
C ARG A 40 -0.75 3.85 -7.22
N GLY A 41 -1.78 4.51 -6.71
CA GLY A 41 -1.69 5.65 -5.78
C GLY A 41 -2.50 5.50 -4.50
N LEU A 42 -3.26 4.42 -4.30
CA LEU A 42 -4.01 4.24 -3.06
C LEU A 42 -3.09 4.04 -1.85
N ASP A 43 -2.00 3.27 -1.97
CA ASP A 43 -1.02 3.14 -0.89
C ASP A 43 -0.19 4.42 -0.69
N LYS A 44 0.00 5.22 -1.75
CA LYS A 44 0.64 6.53 -1.64
C LYS A 44 -0.18 7.51 -0.81
N GLY A 45 -1.51 7.38 -0.76
CA GLY A 45 -2.35 8.32 -0.02
C GLY A 45 -2.04 8.32 1.49
N ALA A 46 -1.90 7.14 2.09
CA ALA A 46 -1.59 7.02 3.51
C ALA A 46 -0.16 7.50 3.82
N HIS A 47 0.81 7.07 3.02
CA HIS A 47 2.21 7.47 3.19
C HIS A 47 2.41 8.98 2.92
N GLN A 48 1.82 9.53 1.87
CA GLN A 48 1.85 10.97 1.57
C GLN A 48 1.21 11.78 2.70
N LYS A 49 0.09 11.33 3.27
CA LYS A 49 -0.53 12.00 4.42
C LYS A 49 0.37 11.98 5.65
N ALA A 50 1.08 10.87 5.90
CA ALA A 50 2.05 10.79 6.98
C ALA A 50 3.21 11.78 6.75
N LEU A 51 3.73 11.87 5.52
CA LEU A 51 4.79 12.81 5.14
C LEU A 51 4.36 14.28 5.30
N GLU A 52 3.17 14.65 4.79
CA GLU A 52 2.64 16.01 4.94
C GLU A 52 2.44 16.38 6.42
N THR A 53 1.97 15.44 7.24
CA THR A 53 1.80 15.64 8.69
C THR A 53 3.16 15.81 9.39
N ALA A 54 4.15 14.97 9.05
CA ALA A 54 5.50 15.08 9.59
C ALA A 54 6.16 16.41 9.24
N LYS A 55 6.00 16.86 7.99
CA LYS A 55 6.52 18.15 7.52
C LYS A 55 5.89 19.33 8.27
N ALA A 56 4.58 19.29 8.50
CA ALA A 56 3.89 20.31 9.30
C ALA A 56 4.41 20.32 10.75
N PHE A 57 4.54 19.17 11.40
CA PHE A 57 5.05 19.10 12.77
C PHE A 57 6.51 19.57 12.88
N LYS A 58 7.36 19.26 11.90
CA LYS A 58 8.74 19.78 11.84
C LYS A 58 8.76 21.29 11.71
N GLN A 59 7.90 21.87 10.85
CA GLN A 59 7.75 23.34 10.73
C GLN A 59 7.26 24.00 12.01
N PHE A 60 6.38 23.34 12.78
CA PHE A 60 5.92 23.82 14.09
C PHE A 60 6.94 23.61 15.22
N GLY A 61 8.10 22.98 14.95
CA GLY A 61 9.18 22.80 15.92
C GLY A 61 8.97 21.66 16.90
N PHE A 62 8.18 20.64 16.55
CA PHE A 62 8.07 19.42 17.36
C PHE A 62 9.35 18.59 17.32
N ASP A 63 9.62 17.87 18.41
CA ASP A 63 10.75 16.95 18.50
C ASP A 63 10.60 15.79 17.51
N ILE A 64 11.68 15.46 16.79
CA ILE A 64 11.69 14.44 15.74
C ILE A 64 11.21 13.08 16.26
N ASN A 65 11.54 12.72 17.50
CA ASN A 65 11.11 11.45 18.09
C ASN A 65 9.58 11.40 18.28
N LYS A 66 8.99 12.53 18.67
CA LYS A 66 7.52 12.64 18.82
C LYS A 66 6.81 12.64 17.47
N ILE A 67 7.44 13.19 16.45
CA ILE A 67 6.93 13.13 15.07
C ILE A 67 6.95 11.69 14.56
N ALA A 68 8.05 10.96 14.77
CA ALA A 68 8.18 9.55 14.41
C ALA A 68 7.10 8.70 15.09
N GLU A 69 6.90 8.90 16.40
CA GLU A 69 5.84 8.21 17.16
C GLU A 69 4.43 8.51 16.62
N GLY A 70 4.13 9.78 16.31
CA GLY A 70 2.80 10.19 15.87
C GLY A 70 2.47 9.87 14.40
N THR A 71 3.49 9.72 13.55
CA THR A 71 3.31 9.49 12.11
C THR A 71 3.63 8.06 11.69
N GLY A 72 4.36 7.30 12.51
CA GLY A 72 4.84 5.96 12.18
C GLY A 72 5.94 5.94 11.12
N LEU A 73 6.48 7.10 10.74
CA LEU A 73 7.61 7.22 9.82
C LEU A 73 8.94 6.99 10.56
N PRO A 74 9.94 6.40 9.90
CA PRO A 74 11.28 6.29 10.46
C PRO A 74 11.91 7.67 10.66
N VAL A 75 12.70 7.81 11.73
CA VAL A 75 13.39 9.06 12.11
C VAL A 75 14.24 9.61 10.96
N GLU A 76 14.95 8.73 10.27
CA GLU A 76 15.82 9.04 9.12
C GLU A 76 15.06 9.75 7.99
N GLU A 77 13.82 9.32 7.74
CA GLU A 77 12.97 9.92 6.72
C GLU A 77 12.47 11.30 7.15
N ILE A 78 12.15 11.49 8.43
CA ILE A 78 11.74 12.78 8.98
C ILE A 78 12.91 13.78 9.01
N GLU A 79 14.13 13.32 9.25
CA GLU A 79 15.34 14.14 9.20
C GLU A 79 15.60 14.69 7.78
N ALA A 80 15.31 13.88 6.76
CA ALA A 80 15.47 14.24 5.36
C ALA A 80 14.40 15.20 4.80
N LEU A 81 13.27 15.43 5.50
CA LEU A 81 12.17 16.33 5.11
C LEU A 81 12.48 17.83 5.25
#